data_AF-A0A6N3F391-F1
#
_entry.id   AF-A0A6N3F391-F1
#
_cell.length_a   1.000
_cell.length_b   1.000
_cell.length_c   1.000
_cell.angle_alpha   90.00
_cell.angle_beta   90.00
_cell.angle_gamma   90.00
#
_symmetry.space_group_name_H-M   'P 1'
#
loop_
_entity.id
_entity.type
_entity.pdbx_description
1 polymer ?
#
loop_
_entity_poly.entity_id
_entity_poly.type
_entity_poly.pdbx_seq_one_letter_code
_entity_poly.pdbx_strand_id
1 'polypeptide(L)'
;MKKEKTALQMIAGAARCPEYGPAMVKALMKKLDMNEKGFALLMNVTPTTVRLWTSGAVHPCGTAKRLMQIYDTGPEIVSIIAGEKEDINAT
;
A
#
# COMPACT_ATOMS: atom_id res chain seq x y z
N MET A 1 -26.11 16.75 -16.59
CA MET A 1 -25.33 15.52 -16.33
C MET A 1 -23.85 15.88 -16.20
N LYS A 2 -23.19 15.54 -15.08
CA LYS A 2 -21.72 15.59 -15.01
C LYS A 2 -21.19 14.41 -15.81
N LYS A 3 -20.33 14.64 -16.80
CA LYS A 3 -19.66 13.56 -17.53
C LYS A 3 -18.77 12.81 -16.55
N GLU A 4 -18.93 11.50 -16.46
CA GLU A 4 -17.99 10.66 -15.72
C GLU A 4 -16.61 10.80 -16.36
N LYS A 5 -15.59 11.08 -15.54
CA LYS A 5 -14.21 11.14 -16.01
C LYS A 5 -13.74 9.72 -16.28
N THR A 6 -13.02 9.53 -17.38
CA THR A 6 -12.41 8.22 -17.65
C THR A 6 -11.38 7.88 -16.58
N ALA A 7 -11.09 6.59 -16.36
CA ALA A 7 -10.03 6.17 -15.44
C ALA A 7 -8.69 6.86 -15.74
N LEU A 8 -8.37 7.06 -17.03
CA LEU A 8 -7.18 7.80 -17.46
C LEU A 8 -7.20 9.26 -16.98
N GLN A 9 -8.33 9.96 -17.11
CA GLN A 9 -8.47 11.36 -16.64
C GLN A 9 -8.44 11.46 -15.12
N MET A 10 -8.97 10.45 -14.42
CA MET A 10 -8.92 10.37 -12.96
C MET A 10 -7.48 10.17 -12.48
N ILE A 11 -6.72 9.26 -13.10
CA ILE A 11 -5.33 8.96 -12.74
C ILE A 11 -4.40 10.13 -13.12
N ALA A 12 -4.59 10.74 -14.30
CA ALA A 12 -3.81 11.90 -14.72
C ALA A 12 -4.04 13.13 -13.81
N GLY A 13 -5.23 13.24 -13.22
CA GLY A 13 -5.56 14.27 -12.23
C GLY A 13 -5.29 13.88 -10.78
N ALA A 14 -4.90 12.64 -10.51
CA ALA A 14 -4.62 12.17 -9.16
C ALA A 14 -3.30 12.74 -8.63
N ALA A 15 -3.20 12.85 -7.31
CA ALA A 15 -1.93 13.19 -6.67
C ALA A 15 -0.84 12.22 -7.13
N ARG A 16 0.36 12.75 -7.41
CA ARG A 16 1.52 11.92 -7.79
C ARG A 16 1.77 10.86 -6.72
N CYS A 17 2.20 9.68 -7.16
CA CYS A 17 2.59 8.61 -6.25
C CYS A 17 3.67 9.14 -5.29
N PRO A 18 3.49 9.05 -3.96
CA PRO A 18 4.50 9.51 -3.01
C PRO A 18 5.82 8.77 -3.16
N GLU A 19 6.93 9.45 -2.87
CA GLU A 19 8.23 8.80 -2.74
C GLU A 19 8.40 8.25 -1.33
N TYR A 20 8.24 6.94 -1.17
CA TYR A 20 8.32 6.27 0.13
C TYR A 20 9.78 6.15 0.62
N GLY A 21 10.21 7.16 1.39
CA GLY A 21 11.44 7.11 2.17
C GLY A 21 11.32 6.26 3.45
N PRO A 22 12.45 5.98 4.13
CA PRO A 22 12.50 5.06 5.28
C PRO A 22 11.49 5.36 6.39
N ALA A 23 11.29 6.64 6.71
CA ALA A 23 10.34 7.06 7.74
C ALA A 23 8.89 6.75 7.36
N MET A 24 8.50 6.96 6.10
CA MET A 24 7.14 6.67 5.63
C MET A 24 6.88 5.18 5.54
N VAL A 25 7.86 4.37 5.13
CA VAL A 25 7.72 2.90 5.13
C VAL A 25 7.50 2.40 6.57
N LYS A 26 8.29 2.89 7.54
CA LYS A 26 8.11 2.53 8.96
C LYS A 26 6.77 3.00 9.51
N ALA A 27 6.31 4.20 9.13
CA ALA A 27 5.01 4.72 9.55
C ALA A 27 3.86 3.87 9.00
N LEU A 28 3.94 3.45 7.73
CA LEU A 28 2.95 2.56 7.12
C LEU A 28 2.94 1.18 7.81
N MET A 29 4.11 0.59 8.06
CA MET A 29 4.21 -0.67 8.82
C MET A 29 3.52 -0.56 10.19
N LYS A 30 3.77 0.53 10.92
CA LYS A 30 3.12 0.79 12.21
C LYS A 30 1.61 0.97 12.07
N LYS A 31 1.16 1.69 11.04
CA LYS A 31 -0.26 1.92 10.75
C LYS A 31 -1.01 0.61 10.48
N LEU A 32 -0.36 -0.34 9.83
CA LEU A 32 -0.92 -1.67 9.53
C LEU A 32 -0.68 -2.69 10.65
N ASP A 33 -0.07 -2.30 11.78
CA ASP A 33 0.36 -3.17 12.87
C ASP A 33 1.23 -4.37 12.42
N MET A 34 2.15 -4.11 11.49
CA MET A 34 3.01 -5.13 10.91
C MET A 34 4.47 -4.98 11.30
N ASN A 35 5.08 -6.10 11.68
CA ASN A 35 6.53 -6.23 11.72
C ASN A 35 7.11 -6.42 10.30
N GLU A 36 8.44 -6.49 10.19
CA GLU A 36 9.14 -6.66 8.90
C GLU A 36 8.66 -7.89 8.11
N LYS A 37 8.43 -9.03 8.78
CA LYS A 37 8.00 -10.27 8.12
C LYS A 37 6.57 -10.13 7.61
N GLY A 38 5.67 -9.59 8.42
CA GLY A 38 4.27 -9.34 8.02
C GLY A 38 4.19 -8.40 6.82
N PHE A 39 4.95 -7.30 6.86
CA PHE A 39 4.98 -6.35 5.76
C PHE A 39 5.61 -6.95 4.49
N ALA A 40 6.64 -7.78 4.62
CA ALA A 40 7.24 -8.49 3.49
C ALA A 40 6.25 -9.45 2.82
N LEU A 41 5.46 -10.18 3.61
CA LEU A 41 4.39 -11.05 3.12
C LEU A 41 3.31 -10.25 2.37
N LEU A 42 2.81 -9.16 2.96
CA LEU A 42 1.82 -8.28 2.33
C LEU A 42 2.33 -7.74 0.99
N MET A 43 3.58 -7.28 0.95
CA MET A 43 4.21 -6.69 -0.22
C MET A 43 4.70 -7.73 -1.25
N ASN A 44 4.61 -9.03 -0.94
CA ASN A 44 5.14 -10.13 -1.73
C ASN A 44 6.63 -9.94 -2.11
N VAL A 45 7.45 -9.63 -1.10
CA VAL A 45 8.91 -9.46 -1.21
C VAL A 45 9.63 -10.18 -0.06
N THR A 46 10.96 -10.17 -0.07
CA THR A 46 11.74 -10.73 1.04
C THR A 46 11.80 -9.77 2.24
N PRO A 47 11.93 -10.27 3.48
CA PRO A 47 12.20 -9.42 4.66
C PRO A 47 13.42 -8.51 4.47
N THR A 48 14.46 -9.01 3.79
CA THR A 48 15.67 -8.24 3.46
C THR A 48 15.33 -7.01 2.58
N THR A 49 14.43 -7.16 1.61
CA THR A 49 13.96 -6.04 0.78
C THR A 49 13.31 -4.95 1.65
N VAL A 50 12.46 -5.33 2.61
CA VAL A 50 11.84 -4.39 3.55
C VAL A 50 12.87 -3.74 4.46
N ARG A 51 13.90 -4.49 4.91
CA ARG A 51 15.02 -3.93 5.68
C ARG A 51 15.76 -2.85 4.90
N LEU A 52 16.05 -3.10 3.62
CA LEU A 52 16.72 -2.13 2.73
C LEU A 52 15.88 -0.87 2.52
N TRP A 53 14.56 -1.00 2.40
CA TRP A 53 13.65 0.16 2.32
C TRP A 53 13.62 0.97 3.61
N THR A 54 13.59 0.29 4.76
CA THR A 54 13.53 0.94 6.09
C THR A 54 14.88 1.46 6.58
N SER A 55 16.00 1.03 5.98
CA SER A 55 17.32 1.62 6.18
C SER A 55 17.63 2.75 5.19
N GLY A 56 16.94 2.78 4.04
CA GLY A 56 17.19 3.74 2.97
C GLY A 56 18.31 3.32 2.02
N ALA A 57 18.82 2.09 2.14
CA ALA A 57 19.82 1.56 1.21
C ALA A 57 19.26 1.35 -0.20
N VAL A 58 17.95 1.05 -0.31
CA VAL A 58 17.23 0.90 -1.58
C VAL A 58 15.85 1.53 -1.45
N HIS A 59 15.32 2.09 -2.53
CA HIS A 59 13.96 2.63 -2.57
C HIS A 59 12.95 1.62 -3.15
N PRO A 60 11.67 1.65 -2.73
CA PRO A 60 10.63 0.84 -3.36
C PRO A 60 10.45 1.21 -4.84
N CYS A 61 10.26 0.20 -5.69
CA CYS A 61 10.00 0.40 -7.11
C CYS A 61 8.61 1.05 -7.33
N GLY A 62 8.33 1.50 -8.56
CA GLY A 62 7.07 2.19 -8.88
C GLY A 62 5.80 1.42 -8.48
N THR A 63 5.79 0.11 -8.73
CA THR A 63 4.68 -0.77 -8.35
C THR A 63 4.55 -0.91 -6.84
N ALA A 64 5.67 -1.09 -6.12
CA ALA A 64 5.67 -1.16 -4.66
C ALA A 64 5.16 0.15 -4.05
N LYS A 65 5.59 1.31 -4.56
CA LYS A 65 5.08 2.62 -4.12
C LYS A 65 3.57 2.75 -4.33
N ARG A 66 3.05 2.23 -5.45
CA ARG A 66 1.61 2.27 -5.73
C ARG A 66 0.83 1.38 -4.76
N LEU A 67 1.32 0.17 -4.46
CA LEU A 67 0.73 -0.70 -3.45
C LEU A 67 0.75 -0.06 -2.06
N MET A 68 1.89 0.51 -1.66
CA MET A 68 2.01 1.26 -0.41
C MET A 68 1.00 2.40 -0.34
N GLN A 69 0.79 3.13 -1.44
CA GLN A 69 -0.25 4.16 -1.49
C GLN A 69 -1.65 3.58 -1.31
N ILE A 70 -1.97 2.45 -1.96
CA ILE A 70 -3.27 1.78 -1.79
C ILE A 70 -3.48 1.41 -0.31
N TYR A 71 -2.50 0.77 0.33
CA TYR A 71 -2.58 0.39 1.74
C TYR A 71 -2.64 1.59 2.69
N ASP A 72 -1.98 2.69 2.33
CA ASP A 72 -2.04 3.92 3.13
C ASP A 72 -3.39 4.63 2.97
N THR A 73 -3.99 4.63 1.78
CA THR A 73 -5.30 5.25 1.56
C THR A 73 -6.48 4.39 2.00
N GLY A 74 -6.34 3.07 1.92
CA GLY A 74 -7.38 2.08 2.22
C GLY A 74 -6.80 0.86 2.92
N PRO A 75 -6.45 0.94 4.22
CA PRO A 75 -5.84 -0.16 4.96
C PRO A 75 -6.75 -1.39 5.08
N GLU A 76 -8.07 -1.24 4.95
CA GLU A 76 -9.06 -2.33 4.97
C GLU A 76 -8.85 -3.37 3.87
N ILE A 77 -8.17 -3.01 2.77
CA ILE A 77 -7.84 -3.94 1.68
C ILE A 77 -6.95 -5.10 2.17
N VAL A 78 -6.21 -4.91 3.28
CA VAL A 78 -5.37 -5.96 3.86
C VAL A 78 -6.21 -7.13 4.37
N SER A 79 -7.35 -6.88 5.04
CA SER A 79 -8.28 -7.93 5.47
C SER A 79 -8.90 -8.67 4.28
N ILE A 80 -9.20 -7.96 3.19
CA ILE A 80 -9.67 -8.57 1.95
C ILE A 80 -8.61 -9.53 1.37
N ILE A 81 -7.34 -9.13 1.36
CA ILE A 81 -6.23 -9.98 0.90
C ILE A 81 -6.06 -11.20 1.82
N ALA A 82 -6.27 -11.03 3.13
CA ALA A 82 -6.21 -12.11 4.11
C ALA A 82 -7.36 -13.14 3.98
N GLY A 83 -8.38 -12.84 3.16
CA GLY A 83 -9.55 -13.70 2.99
C GLY A 83 -10.59 -13.51 4.10
N GLU A 84 -10.47 -12.47 4.92
CA GLU A 84 -11.48 -12.05 5.89
C GLU A 84 -12.60 -11.34 5.13
N LYS A 85 -13.55 -12.10 4.58
CA LYS A 85 -14.81 -11.53 4.11
C LYS A 85 -15.66 -11.20 5.33
N GLU A 86 -15.95 -9.92 5.56
CA GLU A 86 -17.21 -9.57 6.19
C GLU A 86 -18.32 -9.95 5.21
N ASP A 87 -19.17 -10.90 5.61
CA ASP A 87 -20.42 -11.18 4.92
C ASP A 87 -21.31 -9.93 4.97
N ILE A 88 -21.17 -9.06 3.98
CA ILE A 88 -21.98 -7.85 3.74
C ILE A 88 -23.49 -8.13 3.50
N ASN A 89 -23.97 -9.33 3.80
CA ASN A 89 -25.37 -9.75 3.69
C ASN A 89 -25.97 -10.28 5.02
N ALA A 90 -25.32 -10.07 6.16
CA ALA A 90 -25.88 -10.44 7.46
C ALA A 90 -26.52 -9.23 8.20
N THR A 91 -27.52 -8.58 7.59
CA THR A 91 -28.65 -7.89 8.26
C THR A 91 -29.68 -7.44 7.24
#